data_AF-A0A955AF12-F1
#
_entry.id   AF-A0A955AF12-F1
#
_cell.length_a   1.000
_cell.length_b   1.000
_cell.length_c   1.000
_cell.angle_alpha   90.00
_cell.angle_beta   90.00
_cell.angle_gamma   90.00
#
_symmetry.space_group_name_H-M   'P 1'
#
loop_
_entity.id
_entity.type
_entity.pdbx_description
1 polymer ?
#
loop_
_entity_poly.entity_id
_entity_poly.type
_entity_poly.pdbx_seq_one_letter_code
_entity_poly.pdbx_strand_id
1 'polypeptide(L)'
;MRLFAKSAFLKNCPGPYFYRPGREGVDDTYDVYCLASENHIISTYYWEAEEDARRIAGIVTAALNRQAGGCELDGEDFAEHLAYLRTNYPGPYRTYPDTCPLHGPFIGVWCGSTGDLVVLCVHVGKPTAARYTAAMIAHSLNALVGHQTLVRRTLRRVFPVR
;
A
#
# COMPACT_ATOMS: atom_id res chain seq x y z
N MET A 1 -15.83 -2.22 7.06
CA MET A 1 -15.25 -1.19 6.15
C MET A 1 -14.20 -1.74 5.17
N ARG A 2 -13.42 -2.77 5.53
CA ARG A 2 -12.31 -3.30 4.69
C ARG A 2 -12.70 -3.89 3.33
N LEU A 3 -13.81 -4.64 3.26
CA LEU A 3 -14.26 -5.27 2.01
C LEU A 3 -14.72 -4.24 0.95
N PHE A 4 -15.35 -3.15 1.39
CA PHE A 4 -15.81 -2.09 0.50
C PHE A 4 -14.65 -1.36 -0.16
N ALA A 5 -13.62 -0.97 0.62
CA ALA A 5 -12.44 -0.30 0.09
C ALA A 5 -11.69 -1.17 -0.95
N LYS A 6 -11.51 -2.46 -0.65
CA LYS A 6 -10.93 -3.43 -1.61
C LYS A 6 -11.76 -3.50 -2.89
N SER A 7 -13.09 -3.64 -2.78
CA SER A 7 -13.97 -3.75 -3.95
C SER A 7 -14.01 -2.46 -4.79
N ALA A 8 -13.93 -1.28 -4.15
CA ALA A 8 -13.96 0.00 -4.85
C ALA A 8 -12.63 0.27 -5.57
N PHE A 9 -11.50 -0.02 -4.91
CA PHE A 9 -10.18 0.10 -5.53
C PHE A 9 -10.04 -0.83 -6.74
N LEU A 10 -10.29 -2.13 -6.55
CA LEU A 10 -10.11 -3.12 -7.63
C LEU A 10 -11.08 -2.94 -8.81
N LYS A 11 -12.23 -2.28 -8.60
CA LYS A 11 -13.12 -1.89 -9.71
C LYS A 11 -12.51 -0.81 -10.60
N ASN A 12 -11.75 0.12 -10.02
CA ASN A 12 -11.15 1.24 -10.75
C ASN A 12 -9.73 0.90 -11.26
N CYS A 13 -9.01 0.06 -10.52
CA CYS A 13 -7.68 -0.39 -10.82
C CYS A 13 -7.67 -1.92 -10.66
N PRO A 14 -8.00 -2.69 -11.70
CA PRO A 14 -8.08 -4.15 -11.58
C PRO A 14 -6.72 -4.86 -11.66
N GLY A 15 -5.64 -4.13 -11.97
CA GLY A 15 -4.34 -4.71 -12.31
C GLY A 15 -4.27 -5.15 -13.79
N PRO A 16 -3.18 -5.81 -14.23
CA PRO A 16 -1.95 -6.02 -13.47
C PRO A 16 -1.25 -4.70 -13.16
N TYR A 17 -0.46 -4.71 -12.09
CA TYR A 17 0.33 -3.57 -11.65
C TYR A 17 1.78 -3.77 -12.02
N PHE A 18 2.46 -2.68 -12.35
CA PHE A 18 3.89 -2.63 -12.55
C PHE A 18 4.43 -1.33 -11.97
N TYR A 19 5.74 -1.29 -11.71
CA TYR A 19 6.42 -0.05 -11.34
C TYR A 19 7.52 0.27 -12.34
N ARG A 20 7.86 1.54 -12.48
CA ARG A 20 8.96 2.02 -13.32
C ARG A 20 9.61 3.27 -12.71
N PRO A 21 10.88 3.55 -13.03
CA PRO A 21 11.46 4.86 -12.71
C PRO A 21 10.62 5.99 -13.32
N GLY A 22 10.51 7.07 -12.58
CA GLY A 22 9.76 8.27 -12.90
C GLY A 22 10.45 9.52 -12.36
N ARG A 23 9.81 10.66 -12.57
CA ARG A 23 10.25 11.95 -12.02
C ARG A 23 9.04 12.84 -11.80
N GLU A 24 8.94 13.43 -10.63
CA GLU A 24 7.89 14.37 -10.28
C GLU A 24 8.52 15.65 -9.71
N GLY A 25 8.40 16.74 -10.47
CA GLY A 25 9.11 17.98 -10.14
C GLY A 25 10.62 17.81 -10.24
N VAL A 26 11.33 18.03 -9.12
CA VAL A 26 12.79 17.88 -9.00
C VAL A 26 13.20 16.53 -8.40
N ASP A 27 12.22 15.71 -8.01
CA ASP A 27 12.46 14.46 -7.30
C ASP A 27 12.36 13.27 -8.26
N ASP A 28 13.32 12.35 -8.18
CA ASP A 28 13.22 11.09 -8.87
C ASP A 28 12.30 10.14 -8.08
N THR A 29 11.56 9.30 -8.81
CA THR A 29 10.52 8.46 -8.23
C THR A 29 10.55 7.03 -8.76
N TYR A 30 10.01 6.09 -8.00
CA TYR A 30 9.49 4.84 -8.54
C TYR A 30 7.96 4.86 -8.48
N ASP A 31 7.35 4.94 -9.65
CA ASP A 31 5.90 5.09 -9.81
C ASP A 31 5.24 3.73 -10.04
N VAL A 32 4.13 3.49 -9.35
CA VAL A 32 3.31 2.28 -9.52
C VAL A 32 2.09 2.61 -10.37
N TYR A 33 1.87 1.82 -11.43
CA TYR A 33 0.74 1.98 -12.35
C TYR A 33 -0.12 0.72 -12.41
N CYS A 34 -1.41 0.91 -12.70
CA CYS A 34 -2.32 -0.17 -13.09
C CYS A 34 -2.44 -0.18 -14.61
N LEU A 35 -2.04 -1.29 -15.26
CA LEU A 35 -1.99 -1.41 -16.72
C LEU A 35 -3.37 -1.32 -17.36
N ALA A 36 -4.35 -2.07 -16.85
CA ALA A 36 -5.67 -2.15 -17.49
C ALA A 36 -6.48 -0.84 -17.44
N SER A 37 -6.18 0.04 -16.49
CA SER A 37 -6.88 1.31 -16.32
C SER A 37 -5.99 2.52 -16.61
N GLU A 38 -4.72 2.30 -16.98
CA GLU A 38 -3.69 3.32 -17.17
C GLU A 38 -3.57 4.31 -16.00
N ASN A 39 -3.95 3.88 -14.80
CA ASN A 39 -4.01 4.76 -13.63
C ASN A 39 -2.68 4.76 -12.90
N HIS A 40 -2.18 5.95 -12.59
CA HIS A 40 -1.13 6.13 -11.59
C HIS A 40 -1.69 5.83 -10.19
N ILE A 41 -0.96 5.02 -9.42
CA ILE A 41 -1.38 4.55 -8.09
C ILE A 41 -0.65 5.34 -7.00
N ILE A 42 0.69 5.30 -7.00
CA ILE A 42 1.56 6.01 -6.05
C ILE A 42 2.92 6.32 -6.68
N SER A 43 3.54 7.40 -6.23
CA SER A 43 4.96 7.72 -6.46
C SER A 43 5.74 7.40 -5.19
N THR A 44 6.88 6.72 -5.31
CA THR A 44 7.83 6.52 -4.21
C THR A 44 9.04 7.41 -4.46
N TYR A 45 9.08 8.59 -3.82
CA TYR A 45 10.13 9.60 -3.99
C TYR A 45 11.44 9.17 -3.34
N TYR A 46 12.56 9.54 -3.96
CA TYR A 46 13.89 9.39 -3.37
C TYR A 46 14.84 10.50 -3.82
N TRP A 47 15.77 10.86 -2.93
CA TRP A 47 16.91 11.72 -3.24
C TRP A 47 18.21 10.93 -3.20
N GLU A 48 18.47 10.23 -2.09
CA GLU A 48 19.67 9.40 -1.91
C GLU A 48 19.33 7.91 -1.72
N ALA A 49 18.13 7.60 -1.24
CA ALA A 49 17.70 6.24 -0.91
C ALA A 49 16.95 5.56 -2.09
N GLU A 50 17.58 5.54 -3.27
CA GLU A 50 16.99 4.98 -4.49
C GLU A 50 16.59 3.51 -4.30
N GLU A 51 17.47 2.70 -3.72
CA GLU A 51 17.26 1.27 -3.57
C GLU A 51 16.07 0.96 -2.65
N ASP A 52 15.91 1.75 -1.58
CA ASP A 52 14.78 1.63 -0.67
C ASP A 52 13.46 1.98 -1.37
N ALA A 53 13.44 3.07 -2.14
CA ALA A 53 12.27 3.44 -2.93
C ALA A 53 11.90 2.37 -3.97
N ARG A 54 12.90 1.81 -4.66
CA ARG A 54 12.72 0.70 -5.61
C ARG A 54 12.12 -0.53 -4.91
N ARG A 55 12.68 -0.92 -3.76
CA ARG A 55 12.20 -2.05 -2.95
C ARG A 55 10.74 -1.84 -2.54
N ILE A 56 10.40 -0.68 -2.00
CA ILE A 56 9.02 -0.36 -1.59
C ILE A 56 8.06 -0.39 -2.78
N ALA A 57 8.38 0.25 -3.90
CA ALA A 57 7.54 0.24 -5.10
C ALA A 57 7.32 -1.20 -5.63
N GLY A 58 8.38 -2.01 -5.65
CA GLY A 58 8.31 -3.42 -6.03
C GLY A 58 7.40 -4.25 -5.13
N ILE A 59 7.48 -4.07 -3.81
CA ILE A 59 6.64 -4.82 -2.86
C ILE A 59 5.19 -4.36 -2.92
N VAL A 60 4.92 -3.06 -3.03
CA VAL A 60 3.55 -2.56 -3.22
C VAL A 60 2.96 -3.17 -4.49
N THR A 61 3.71 -3.18 -5.59
CA THR A 61 3.29 -3.78 -6.86
C THR A 61 2.95 -5.26 -6.70
N ALA A 62 3.86 -6.05 -6.11
CA ALA A 62 3.64 -7.48 -5.88
C ALA A 62 2.43 -7.75 -4.97
N ALA A 63 2.31 -6.98 -3.89
CA ALA A 63 1.21 -7.09 -2.94
C ALA A 63 -0.15 -6.77 -3.60
N LEU A 64 -0.21 -5.76 -4.47
CA LEU A 64 -1.42 -5.40 -5.22
C LEU A 64 -1.77 -6.47 -6.27
N ASN A 65 -0.80 -6.97 -7.03
CA ASN A 65 -1.01 -8.06 -8.00
C ASN A 65 -1.60 -9.31 -7.33
N ARG A 66 -1.05 -9.71 -6.18
CA ARG A 66 -1.57 -10.84 -5.40
C ARG A 66 -3.02 -10.64 -4.95
N GLN A 67 -3.41 -9.41 -4.62
CA GLN A 67 -4.78 -9.10 -4.23
C GLN A 67 -5.77 -9.02 -5.40
N ALA A 68 -5.29 -8.67 -6.59
CA ALA A 68 -6.07 -8.67 -7.83
C ALA A 68 -6.27 -10.07 -8.42
N GLY A 69 -5.63 -11.10 -7.86
CA GLY A 69 -5.68 -12.47 -8.38
C GLY A 69 -4.75 -12.71 -9.57
N GLY A 70 -3.82 -11.78 -9.83
CA GLY A 70 -2.72 -11.99 -10.76
C GLY A 70 -1.63 -12.87 -10.16
N CYS A 71 -0.80 -13.47 -11.02
CA CYS A 71 0.46 -14.08 -10.58
C CYS A 71 1.33 -13.02 -9.91
N GLU A 72 2.07 -13.40 -8.86
CA GLU A 72 3.18 -12.56 -8.38
C GLU A 72 4.06 -12.26 -9.60
N LEU A 73 4.45 -11.00 -9.78
CA LEU A 73 5.52 -10.75 -10.74
C LEU A 73 6.72 -11.50 -10.19
N ASP A 74 7.11 -12.58 -10.87
CA ASP A 74 8.32 -13.37 -10.66
C ASP A 74 9.57 -12.51 -10.95
N GLY A 75 9.69 -11.38 -10.25
CA GLY A 75 10.89 -10.57 -10.26
C GLY A 75 11.95 -11.29 -9.44
N GLU A 76 13.16 -11.39 -9.99
CA GLU A 76 14.32 -12.06 -9.38
C GLU A 76 14.63 -11.58 -7.94
N ASP A 77 14.08 -10.42 -7.52
CA ASP A 77 14.34 -9.79 -6.23
C ASP A 77 13.20 -9.87 -5.20
N PHE A 78 12.05 -10.52 -5.49
CA PHE A 78 10.88 -10.41 -4.59
C PHE A 78 11.16 -10.93 -3.16
N ALA A 79 11.90 -12.04 -3.05
CA ALA A 79 12.26 -12.60 -1.75
C ALA A 79 13.16 -11.65 -0.94
N GLU A 80 14.11 -10.99 -1.60
CA GLU A 80 14.99 -10.00 -0.98
C GLU A 80 14.20 -8.77 -0.52
N HIS A 81 13.35 -8.24 -1.40
CA HIS A 81 12.49 -7.10 -1.09
C HIS A 81 11.57 -7.41 0.10
N LEU A 82 10.97 -8.60 0.13
CA LEU A 82 10.14 -9.03 1.24
C LEU A 82 10.94 -9.19 2.54
N ALA A 83 12.18 -9.68 2.48
CA ALA A 83 13.08 -9.77 3.63
C ALA A 83 13.45 -8.38 4.16
N TYR A 84 13.74 -7.43 3.25
CA TYR A 84 13.98 -6.02 3.59
C TYR A 84 12.77 -5.42 4.32
N LEU A 85 11.55 -5.60 3.78
CA LEU A 85 10.34 -5.07 4.41
C LEU A 85 10.08 -5.71 5.78
N ARG A 86 10.25 -7.02 5.92
CA ARG A 86 10.07 -7.70 7.22
C ARG A 86 11.08 -7.25 8.27
N THR A 87 12.30 -6.93 7.85
CA THR A 87 13.37 -6.47 8.74
C THR A 87 13.14 -5.02 9.17
N ASN A 88 12.88 -4.13 8.22
CA ASN A 88 12.82 -2.69 8.48
C ASN A 88 11.42 -2.19 8.85
N TYR A 89 10.37 -2.83 8.32
CA TYR A 89 8.98 -2.42 8.49
C TYR A 89 8.08 -3.64 8.76
N PRO A 90 8.21 -4.35 9.90
CA PRO A 90 7.53 -5.63 10.13
C PRO A 90 6.00 -5.55 10.13
N GLY A 91 5.41 -4.35 10.23
CA GLY A 91 3.97 -4.14 10.36
C GLY A 91 3.52 -4.16 11.83
N PRO A 92 2.22 -4.28 12.14
CA PRO A 92 1.11 -4.24 11.20
C PRO A 92 0.98 -2.86 10.54
N TYR A 93 0.54 -2.82 9.28
CA TYR A 93 0.39 -1.57 8.54
C TYR A 93 -0.97 -0.93 8.79
N ARG A 94 -0.99 0.39 9.01
CA ARG A 94 -2.20 1.17 9.27
C ARG A 94 -2.20 2.43 8.41
N THR A 95 -3.38 3.02 8.21
CA THR A 95 -3.50 4.26 7.46
C THR A 95 -3.85 5.42 8.38
N TYR A 96 -3.18 6.54 8.20
CA TYR A 96 -3.45 7.78 8.92
C TYR A 96 -3.43 8.97 7.95
N PRO A 97 -4.37 9.91 8.07
CA PRO A 97 -4.25 11.20 7.39
C PRO A 97 -3.13 12.00 8.03
N ASP A 98 -2.38 12.73 7.21
CA ASP A 98 -1.31 13.61 7.66
C ASP A 98 -1.08 14.72 6.61
N THR A 99 -0.16 15.64 6.88
CA THR A 99 0.15 16.78 6.03
C THR A 99 1.65 16.91 5.80
N CYS A 100 2.05 17.02 4.54
CA CYS A 100 3.42 17.30 4.12
C CYS A 100 3.51 18.77 3.70
N PRO A 101 4.56 19.52 4.10
CA PRO A 101 4.75 20.90 3.64
C PRO A 101 4.80 21.05 2.11
N LEU A 102 5.31 20.03 1.41
CA LEU A 102 5.46 20.05 -0.05
C LEU A 102 4.19 19.59 -0.78
N HIS A 103 3.59 18.47 -0.36
CA HIS A 103 2.46 17.85 -1.06
C HIS A 103 1.08 18.17 -0.47
N GLY A 104 1.03 18.88 0.66
CA GLY A 104 -0.20 19.15 1.39
C GLY A 104 -0.78 17.90 2.07
N PRO A 105 -2.11 17.79 2.20
CA PRO A 105 -2.74 16.66 2.88
C PRO A 105 -2.58 15.34 2.12
N PHE A 106 -2.18 14.29 2.83
CA PHE A 106 -2.01 12.94 2.27
C PHE A 106 -2.60 11.88 3.20
N ILE A 107 -2.70 10.65 2.71
CA ILE A 107 -2.98 9.47 3.56
C ILE A 107 -1.72 8.59 3.54
N GLY A 108 -1.07 8.45 4.68
CA GLY A 108 0.11 7.60 4.82
C GLY A 108 -0.24 6.16 5.17
N VAL A 109 0.58 5.22 4.74
CA VAL A 109 0.64 3.84 5.22
C VAL A 109 1.82 3.73 6.17
N TRP A 110 1.55 3.44 7.43
CA TRP A 110 2.52 3.46 8.53
C TRP A 110 2.76 2.07 9.08
N CYS A 111 4.02 1.77 9.41
CA CYS A 111 4.40 0.55 10.14
C CYS A 111 4.08 0.73 11.62
N GLY A 112 3.20 -0.11 12.17
CA GLY A 112 2.79 -0.01 13.57
C GLY A 112 3.88 -0.34 14.60
N SER A 113 4.89 -1.14 14.22
CA SER A 113 5.97 -1.52 15.14
C SER A 113 7.08 -0.48 15.23
N THR A 114 7.41 0.18 14.12
CA THR A 114 8.48 1.19 14.10
C THR A 114 7.95 2.61 14.24
N GLY A 115 6.70 2.85 13.84
CA GLY A 115 6.12 4.18 13.78
C GLY A 115 6.47 4.93 12.50
N ASP A 116 7.16 4.28 11.55
CA ASP A 116 7.63 4.94 10.32
C ASP A 116 6.58 4.93 9.21
N LEU A 117 6.64 5.96 8.37
CA LEU A 117 5.88 6.07 7.14
C LEU A 117 6.51 5.16 6.07
N VAL A 118 5.74 4.23 5.55
CA VAL A 118 6.19 3.28 4.51
C VAL A 118 5.78 3.76 3.12
N VAL A 119 4.55 4.26 2.98
CA VAL A 119 4.03 4.75 1.70
C VAL A 119 3.23 6.03 1.92
N LEU A 120 3.50 7.05 1.13
CA LEU A 120 2.75 8.29 1.09
C LEU A 120 1.77 8.26 -0.10
N CYS A 121 0.46 8.35 0.15
CA CYS A 121 -0.55 8.39 -0.91
C CYS A 121 -1.11 9.81 -1.07
N VAL A 122 -0.73 10.48 -2.17
CA VAL A 122 -1.26 11.79 -2.55
C VAL A 122 -2.13 11.63 -3.79
N HIS A 123 -3.38 12.09 -3.70
CA HIS A 123 -4.24 12.28 -4.87
C HIS A 123 -4.82 13.69 -4.83
N VAL A 124 -4.20 14.60 -5.58
CA VAL A 124 -4.62 16.01 -5.66
C VAL A 124 -6.08 16.08 -6.10
N GLY A 125 -6.90 16.76 -5.30
CA GLY A 125 -8.34 16.94 -5.56
C GLY A 125 -9.23 15.71 -5.35
N LYS A 126 -8.69 14.55 -4.94
CA LYS A 126 -9.46 13.29 -4.77
C LYS A 126 -9.12 12.57 -3.45
N PRO A 127 -9.46 13.15 -2.28
CA PRO A 127 -9.10 12.57 -0.97
C PRO A 127 -9.72 11.18 -0.74
N THR A 128 -10.88 10.91 -1.33
CA THR A 128 -11.52 9.59 -1.28
C THR A 128 -10.69 8.53 -2.02
N ALA A 129 -10.07 8.89 -3.15
CA ALA A 129 -9.18 7.98 -3.88
C ALA A 129 -7.93 7.66 -3.05
N ALA A 130 -7.28 8.67 -2.47
CA ALA A 130 -6.13 8.48 -1.59
C ALA A 130 -6.43 7.55 -0.41
N ARG A 131 -7.62 7.68 0.20
CA ARG A 131 -8.06 6.78 1.27
C ARG A 131 -8.22 5.34 0.80
N TYR A 132 -8.80 5.11 -0.38
CA TYR A 132 -8.96 3.76 -0.92
C TYR A 132 -7.63 3.15 -1.33
N THR A 133 -6.75 3.91 -1.98
CA THR A 133 -5.39 3.50 -2.35
C THR A 133 -4.59 3.09 -1.11
N ALA A 134 -4.47 3.98 -0.11
CA ALA A 134 -3.73 3.70 1.11
C ALA A 134 -4.31 2.50 1.89
N ALA A 135 -5.64 2.41 2.00
CA ALA A 135 -6.29 1.29 2.68
C ALA A 135 -6.04 -0.04 1.96
N MET A 136 -6.02 -0.03 0.62
CA MET A 136 -5.71 -1.20 -0.17
C MET A 136 -4.25 -1.62 0.01
N ILE A 137 -3.30 -0.68 -0.09
CA ILE A 137 -1.87 -0.95 0.12
C ILE A 137 -1.63 -1.52 1.51
N ALA A 138 -2.14 -0.88 2.57
CA ALA A 138 -1.99 -1.38 3.93
C ALA A 138 -2.59 -2.79 4.10
N HIS A 139 -3.73 -3.08 3.47
CA HIS A 139 -4.33 -4.41 3.49
C HIS A 139 -3.46 -5.44 2.77
N SER A 140 -2.95 -5.12 1.58
CA SER A 140 -2.09 -5.98 0.78
C SER A 140 -0.79 -6.30 1.51
N LEU A 141 -0.13 -5.29 2.09
CA LEU A 141 1.11 -5.47 2.84
C LEU A 141 0.91 -6.35 4.08
N ASN A 142 -0.17 -6.12 4.85
CA ASN A 142 -0.51 -6.96 6.00
C ASN A 142 -0.73 -8.44 5.61
N ALA A 143 -1.38 -8.68 4.46
CA ALA A 143 -1.57 -10.02 3.94
C ALA A 143 -0.23 -10.68 3.54
N LEU A 144 0.72 -9.89 3.04
CA LEU A 144 2.03 -10.35 2.58
C LEU A 144 2.98 -10.72 3.73
N VAL A 145 3.02 -9.91 4.79
CA VAL A 145 3.87 -10.18 5.97
C VAL A 145 3.27 -11.22 6.92
N GLY A 146 2.08 -11.75 6.64
CA GLY A 146 1.44 -12.76 7.47
C GLY A 146 0.69 -12.20 8.69
N HIS A 147 0.54 -10.88 8.79
CA HIS A 147 -0.33 -10.25 9.78
C HIS A 147 -1.79 -10.33 9.33
N GLN A 148 -2.35 -11.54 9.43
CA GLN A 148 -3.81 -11.66 9.49
C GLN A 148 -4.26 -10.90 10.71
N THR A 149 -4.92 -9.77 10.50
CA THR A 149 -5.59 -9.08 11.58
C THR A 149 -6.55 -10.11 12.19
N LEU A 150 -6.31 -10.51 13.43
CA LEU A 150 -7.28 -11.24 14.24
C LEU A 150 -8.59 -10.47 14.13
N VAL A 151 -9.50 -10.97 13.31
CA VAL A 151 -10.88 -10.54 13.31
C VAL A 151 -11.34 -10.94 14.71
N ARG A 152 -11.40 -9.97 15.63
CA ARG A 152 -12.19 -10.12 16.85
C ARG A 152 -13.61 -10.39 16.38
N ARG A 153 -13.95 -11.66 16.17
CA ARG A 153 -15.32 -12.15 16.19
C ARG A 153 -15.78 -11.84 17.61
N THR A 154 -16.37 -10.66 17.78
CA THR A 154 -17.24 -10.41 18.92
C THR A 154 -18.39 -11.38 18.75
N LEU A 155 -18.24 -12.60 19.28
CA LEU A 155 -19.36 -13.48 19.54
C LEU A 155 -20.27 -12.66 20.45
N ARG A 156 -21.37 -12.15 19.89
CA ARG A 156 -22.50 -11.68 20.68
C ARG A 156 -22.88 -12.86 21.58
N ARG A 157 -22.47 -12.82 22.85
CA ARG A 157 -23.12 -13.62 23.89
C ARG A 157 -24.54 -13.08 23.97
N VAL A 158 -25.45 -13.78 23.31
CA VAL A 158 -26.87 -13.72 23.62
C VAL A 158 -26.99 -14.31 25.02
N PHE A 159 -27.06 -13.45 26.03
CA PHE A 159 -27.54 -13.86 27.34
C PHE A 159 -29.07 -13.75 27.30
N PRO A 160 -29.82 -14.80 27.65
CA PRO A 160 -31.25 -14.68 27.84
C PRO A 160 -31.49 -13.88 29.12
N VAL A 161 -32.31 -12.84 28.99
CA VAL A 161 -32.90 -12.12 30.13
C VAL A 161 -33.80 -13.11 30.85
N ARG A 162 -33.60 -13.28 32.16
CA ARG A 162 -34.60 -13.85 33.06
C ARG A 162 -35.24 -12.71 33.83
#